data_AF-A0A0Q6FRK9-F1
#
_entry.id   AF-A0A0Q6FRK9-F1
#
_cell.length_a   1.000
_cell.length_b   1.000
_cell.length_c   1.000
_cell.angle_alpha   90.00
_cell.angle_beta   90.00
_cell.angle_gamma   90.00
#
_symmetry.space_group_name_H-M   'P 1'
#
loop_
_entity.id
_entity.type
_entity.pdbx_description
1 polymer ?
#
loop_
_entity_poly.entity_id
_entity_poly.type
_entity_poly.pdbx_seq_one_letter_code
_entity_poly.pdbx_strand_id
1 'polypeptide(L)'
;MARGDFPSAKQDQFVLRFPDRMRGELKDEAKKNSRSLNAEIISRLQRTLVSDAGGDQNEHNVTRFEPISEPIVELLREIRQLRAEMAKAGKGK
;
A
#
# COMPACT_ATOMS: atom_id res chain seq x y z
N MET A 1 7.84 -21.34 20.10
CA MET A 1 6.96 -21.22 18.90
C MET A 1 7.81 -20.80 17.72
N ALA A 2 7.91 -21.66 16.71
CA ALA A 2 8.60 -21.30 15.46
C ALA A 2 7.88 -20.10 14.84
N ARG A 3 8.59 -19.01 14.56
CA ARG A 3 8.06 -17.92 13.76
C ARG A 3 7.68 -18.54 12.41
N GLY A 4 6.38 -18.54 12.07
CA GLY A 4 5.92 -19.07 10.79
C GLY A 4 6.63 -18.40 9.62
N ASP A 5 6.70 -19.10 8.49
CA ASP A 5 7.29 -18.62 7.23
C ASP A 5 6.48 -17.47 6.61
N PHE A 6 6.48 -16.31 7.27
CA PHE A 6 5.89 -15.10 6.75
C PHE A 6 6.90 -14.38 5.85
N PRO A 7 6.50 -13.83 4.69
CA PRO A 7 7.40 -13.07 3.82
C PRO A 7 8.15 -11.94 4.55
N SER A 8 7.52 -11.31 5.54
CA SER A 8 8.13 -10.26 6.37
C SER A 8 9.29 -10.77 7.26
N ALA A 9 9.35 -12.07 7.56
CA ALA A 9 10.43 -12.66 8.33
C ALA A 9 11.74 -12.78 7.53
N LYS A 10 11.66 -12.69 6.19
CA LYS A 10 12.81 -12.74 5.28
C LYS A 10 13.38 -11.34 4.97
N GLN A 11 12.75 -10.28 5.47
CA GLN A 11 13.18 -8.90 5.22
C GLN A 11 14.21 -8.44 6.25
N ASP A 12 15.10 -7.53 5.83
CA ASP A 12 16.08 -6.91 6.72
C ASP A 12 15.40 -6.11 7.82
N GLN A 13 15.92 -6.22 9.04
CA GLN A 13 15.41 -5.54 10.22
C GLN A 13 16.46 -4.56 10.73
N PHE A 14 16.03 -3.32 10.99
CA PHE A 14 16.88 -2.29 11.54
C PHE A 14 16.31 -1.75 12.85
N VAL A 15 17.13 -1.68 13.89
CA VAL A 15 16.75 -1.13 15.20
C VAL A 15 17.05 0.36 15.22
N LEU A 16 16.01 1.18 15.27
CA LEU A 16 16.12 2.64 15.33
C LEU A 16 16.09 3.15 16.77
N ARG A 17 16.96 4.11 17.07
CA ARG A 17 16.94 4.90 18.30
C ARG A 17 16.40 6.28 17.98
N PHE A 18 15.13 6.51 18.32
CA PHE A 18 14.49 7.80 18.08
C PHE A 18 14.85 8.80 19.17
N PRO A 19 15.09 10.08 18.83
CA PRO A 19 15.08 11.18 19.79
C PRO A 19 13.75 11.27 20.55
N ASP A 20 13.75 12.02 21.64
CA ASP A 20 12.56 12.26 22.44
C ASP A 20 11.39 12.77 21.58
N ARG A 21 10.20 12.25 21.88
CA ARG A 21 8.91 12.54 21.21
C ARG A 21 8.78 12.10 19.74
N MET A 22 9.87 11.95 18.98
CA MET A 22 9.80 11.62 17.55
C MET A 22 9.04 10.32 17.25
N ARG A 23 9.19 9.28 18.08
CA ARG A 23 8.42 8.03 17.93
C ARG A 23 6.90 8.24 18.11
N GLY A 24 6.53 9.14 19.02
CA GLY A 24 5.13 9.49 19.28
C GLY A 24 4.52 10.20 18.08
N GLU A 25 5.23 11.21 17.57
CA GLU A 25 4.82 11.96 16.37
C GLU A 25 4.63 11.04 15.16
N LEU A 26 5.59 10.15 14.89
CA LEU A 26 5.47 9.16 13.82
C LEU A 26 4.26 8.23 13.99
N LYS A 27 3.89 7.88 15.23
CA LYS A 27 2.73 7.03 15.50
C LYS A 27 1.42 7.76 15.21
N ASP A 28 1.36 9.05 15.52
CA ASP A 28 0.16 9.85 15.25
C ASP A 28 -0.01 10.11 13.76
N GLU A 29 1.09 10.36 13.04
CA GLU A 29 1.09 10.46 11.57
C GLU A 29 0.68 9.13 10.91
N ALA A 30 1.21 8.00 11.38
CA ALA A 30 0.81 6.69 10.88
C ALA A 30 -0.71 6.43 11.05
N LYS A 31 -1.30 6.84 12.19
CA LYS A 31 -2.75 6.74 12.41
C LYS A 31 -3.54 7.62 11.44
N LYS A 32 -3.13 8.88 11.25
CA LYS A 32 -3.78 9.82 10.31
C LYS A 32 -3.78 9.23 8.89
N ASN A 33 -2.68 8.58 8.50
CA ASN A 33 -2.51 7.97 7.18
C ASN A 33 -3.08 6.55 7.06
N SER A 34 -3.75 6.03 8.09
CA SER A 34 -4.25 4.64 8.12
C SER A 34 -3.18 3.57 7.83
N ARG A 35 -1.96 3.78 8.35
CA ARG A 35 -0.78 2.93 8.14
C ARG A 35 -0.27 2.34 9.45
N SER A 36 0.43 1.21 9.35
CA SER A 36 1.28 0.77 10.47
C SER A 36 2.46 1.73 10.63
N LEU A 37 3.05 1.79 11.82
CA LEU A 37 4.24 2.61 12.06
C LEU A 37 5.39 2.24 11.11
N ASN A 38 5.57 0.95 10.82
CA ASN A 38 6.57 0.50 9.85
C ASN A 38 6.27 1.04 8.45
N ALA A 39 5.03 0.94 7.98
CA ALA A 39 4.64 1.44 6.67
C ALA A 39 4.82 2.97 6.55
N GLU A 40 4.58 3.72 7.62
CA GLU A 40 4.83 5.16 7.65
C GLU A 40 6.33 5.50 7.59
N ILE A 41 7.17 4.79 8.35
CA ILE A 41 8.63 4.96 8.31
C ILE A 41 9.15 4.68 6.89
N ILE A 42 8.75 3.56 6.29
CA ILE A 42 9.16 3.20 4.93
C ILE A 42 8.68 4.25 3.91
N SER A 43 7.43 4.71 4.00
CA SER A 43 6.90 5.72 3.09
C SER A 43 7.67 7.04 3.15
N ARG A 44 8.09 7.48 4.35
CA ARG A 44 8.90 8.69 4.51
C ARG A 44 10.29 8.52 3.92
N LEU A 45 10.95 7.39 4.18
CA LEU A 45 12.27 7.07 3.62
C LEU A 45 12.24 6.99 2.09
N GLN A 46 11.22 6.35 1.51
CA GLN A 46 11.06 6.28 0.06
C GLN A 46 10.93 7.68 -0.55
N ARG A 47 10.11 8.55 0.05
CA ARG A 47 9.92 9.92 -0.43
C ARG A 47 11.23 10.71 -0.43
N THR A 48 12.02 10.62 0.64
CA THR A 48 13.28 11.36 0.72
C THR A 48 14.35 10.77 -0.19
N LEU A 49 14.46 9.45 -0.31
CA LEU A 49 15.42 8.81 -1.22
C LEU A 49 15.15 9.16 -2.69
N VAL A 50 13.87 9.26 -3.09
CA VAL A 50 13.49 9.72 -4.44
C VAL A 50 13.83 11.20 -4.63
N SER A 51 13.58 12.03 -3.62
CA SER A 51 13.87 13.47 -3.65
C SER A 51 15.39 13.73 -3.75
N ASP A 52 16.18 13.02 -2.94
CA ASP A 52 17.63 13.16 -2.87
C ASP A 52 18.34 12.66 -4.14
N ALA A 53 17.72 11.73 -4.89
CA ALA A 53 18.27 11.17 -6.13
C ALA A 53 18.19 12.11 -7.34
N GLY A 54 17.78 13.37 -7.18
CA GLY A 54 17.85 14.39 -8.24
C GLY A 54 16.58 14.53 -9.09
N GLY A 55 15.41 14.20 -8.54
CA GLY A 55 14.13 14.50 -9.16
C GLY A 55 13.66 15.94 -8.92
N ASP A 56 14.47 16.95 -9.22
CA ASP A 56 13.96 18.31 -9.43
C ASP A 56 13.20 18.33 -10.75
N GLN A 57 11.94 17.89 -10.73
CA GLN A 57 10.94 18.18 -11.75
C GLN A 57 9.56 18.16 -11.07
N ASN A 58 9.16 19.29 -10.49
CA ASN A 58 7.76 19.70 -10.43
C ASN A 58 6.78 18.66 -9.81
N GLU A 59 6.60 18.66 -8.48
CA GLU A 59 5.55 17.88 -7.78
C GLU A 59 4.11 18.41 -8.05
N HIS A 60 3.76 18.67 -9.32
CA HIS A 60 2.38 18.56 -9.82
C HIS A 60 1.99 17.08 -10.08
N ASN A 61 2.70 16.11 -9.49
CA ASN A 61 2.50 14.68 -9.74
C ASN A 61 2.36 13.82 -8.48
N VAL A 62 1.73 14.36 -7.42
CA VAL A 62 1.17 13.53 -6.33
C VAL A 62 -0.10 12.78 -6.80
N THR A 63 -0.55 12.98 -8.03
CA THR A 63 -1.81 12.43 -8.58
C THR A 63 -1.63 11.62 -9.86
N ARG A 64 -0.55 10.83 -9.97
CA ARG A 64 -0.53 9.71 -10.92
C ARG A 64 -0.09 8.41 -10.25
N PHE A 65 -0.74 8.09 -9.13
CA PHE A 65 -1.16 6.70 -9.00
C PHE A 65 -2.19 6.51 -10.13
N GLU A 66 -1.86 5.73 -11.17
CA GLU A 66 -2.91 5.05 -11.94
C GLU A 66 -3.79 4.40 -10.86
N PRO A 67 -5.01 4.90 -10.66
CA PRO A 67 -5.76 4.51 -9.49
C PRO A 67 -5.95 3.01 -9.62
N ILE A 68 -5.40 2.25 -8.67
CA ILE A 68 -5.49 0.78 -8.65
C ILE A 68 -6.98 0.35 -8.74
N SER A 69 -7.91 1.28 -8.46
CA SER A 69 -9.33 1.10 -8.68
C SER A 69 -9.76 0.91 -10.14
N GLU A 70 -9.14 1.49 -11.17
CA GLU A 70 -9.65 1.34 -12.54
C GLU A 70 -9.54 -0.11 -13.06
N PRO A 71 -8.36 -0.75 -13.02
CA PRO A 71 -8.25 -2.17 -13.39
C PRO A 71 -9.08 -3.09 -12.49
N ILE A 72 -9.19 -2.78 -11.20
CA ILE A 72 -9.99 -3.59 -10.25
C ILE A 72 -11.49 -3.44 -10.52
N VAL A 73 -11.98 -2.24 -10.82
CA VAL A 73 -13.40 -1.99 -11.09
C VAL A 73 -13.83 -2.71 -12.36
N GLU A 74 -12.98 -2.71 -13.40
CA GLU A 74 -13.28 -3.40 -14.65
C GLU A 74 -13.27 -4.92 -14.46
N LEU A 75 -12.28 -5.46 -13.75
CA LEU A 75 -12.24 -6.88 -13.40
C LEU A 75 -13.45 -7.32 -12.56
N LEU A 76 -13.89 -6.49 -11.60
CA LEU A 76 -15.09 -6.76 -10.82
C LEU A 76 -16.37 -6.69 -11.67
N ARG A 77 -16.43 -5.83 -12.68
CA ARG A 77 -17.54 -5.74 -13.62
C ARG A 77 -17.65 -7.02 -14.47
N GLU A 78 -16.51 -7.48 -14.98
CA GLU A 78 -16.40 -8.71 -15.77
C GLU A 78 -16.80 -9.94 -14.94
N ILE A 79 -16.28 -10.08 -13.71
CA ILE A 79 -16.67 -11.16 -12.78
C ILE A 79 -18.19 -11.16 -12.52
N ARG A 80 -18.81 -9.98 -12.36
CA ARG A 80 -20.26 -9.88 -12.15
C ARG A 80 -21.06 -10.29 -13.39
N GLN A 81 -20.62 -9.91 -14.58
CA GLN A 81 -21.27 -10.27 -15.84
C GLN A 81 -21.20 -11.78 -16.08
N LEU A 82 -20.02 -12.38 -15.94
CA LEU A 82 -19.84 -13.83 -16.07
C LEU A 82 -20.72 -14.60 -15.07
N ARG A 83 -20.80 -14.14 -13.82
CA ARG A 83 -21.71 -14.74 -12.83
C ARG A 83 -23.19 -14.62 -13.23
N ALA A 84 -23.60 -13.50 -13.82
CA ALA A 84 -24.97 -13.31 -14.27
C ALA A 84 -25.30 -14.18 -15.49
N GLU A 85 -24.37 -14.35 -16.43
CA GLU A 85 -24.52 -15.26 -17.57
C GLU A 85 -24.58 -16.72 -17.13
N MET A 86 -23.70 -17.14 -16.21
CA MET A 86 -23.73 -18.47 -15.60
C MET A 86 -25.07 -18.74 -14.88
N ALA A 87 -25.61 -17.73 -14.17
CA ALA A 87 -26.91 -17.84 -13.49
C ALA A 87 -28.11 -17.91 -14.47
N LYS A 88 -28.01 -17.25 -15.64
CA LYS A 88 -29.01 -17.35 -16.71
C LYS A 88 -28.92 -18.70 -17.44
N ALA A 89 -27.71 -19.18 -17.71
CA ALA A 89 -27.45 -20.48 -18.32
C ALA A 89 -27.89 -21.65 -17.43
N GLY A 90 -27.82 -21.50 -16.10
CA GLY A 90 -28.30 -22.49 -15.13
C GLY A 90 -29.82 -22.56 -14.93
N LYS A 91 -30.60 -21.62 -15.47
CA LYS A 91 -32.08 -21.61 -15.40
C LYS A 91 -32.78 -22.21 -16.62
N GLY A 92 -32.02 -22.78 -17.56
CA GLY A 92 -32.51 -23.34 -18.83
C GLY A 92 -32.50 -24.87 -18.92
N LYS A 93 -32.54 -25.59 -17.79
CA LYS A 93 -32.76 -27.05 -17.76
C LYS A 93 -33.83 -27.40 -16.74
#